data_AF-A0A7V3WME7-F1
#
_entry.id   AF-A0A7V3WME7-F1
#
_cell.length_a   1.000
_cell.length_b   1.000
_cell.length_c   1.000
_cell.angle_alpha   90.00
_cell.angle_beta   90.00
_cell.angle_gamma   90.00
#
_symmetry.space_group_name_H-M   'P 1'
#
loop_
_entity.id
_entity.type
_entity.pdbx_description
1 polymer ?
#
loop_
_entity_poly.entity_id
_entity_poly.type
_entity_poly.pdbx_seq_one_letter_code
_entity_poly.pdbx_strand_id
1 'polypeptide(L)'
;MKLSIPTLGRLRGNTMVLTVVTIGLVTFVLLAYLTLVKNQHLSVARSQAWNAAIPIIEAGIEDALTHLNTHGITNLACDGWTQVGSLYFRRHDIGDGFYVCIISNWTVGGSNTVPVIDSRGFVYTTLLAARQVDWLLAAAGSGFPSSGYLVRGVRVRTKPQGLFTKAMVAKSTITFYGSVRTDSFDSTDPAWSTDGRYDPNKFRDNGDVASNEQIINAVKLLGNVKVYGRVATGPKGTVRFTGNAAAGSKAWINAGNTGIQPGWFRDDMNVNFPDVPVPFSTEEGSRYYSWQGTNYYLVLTDGKYRWVGDLSLKREQTIMVVGNARLYVTGNFDLGSKGRVIIAPGASLELTVGGSIGLTGQGVVNQNGNARHCRVYGLPTCTSITMSGNAEFCGVIYAPNAAMSLDGGGSSPVDFVGACIVGSVNMGGSYNFHYDESLANWGPIKGFVVTSWDEMPPQQAAALPPEVAAALFNPQL
;
A
#
# COMPACT_ATOMS: atom_id res chain seq x y z
N MET A 1 28.77 -111.29 8.49
CA MET A 1 28.98 -109.99 7.84
C MET A 1 27.74 -109.13 8.11
N LYS A 2 27.82 -108.13 8.98
CA LYS A 2 26.67 -107.24 9.30
C LYS A 2 26.51 -106.25 8.14
N LEU A 3 25.37 -106.28 7.46
CA LEU A 3 24.99 -105.28 6.44
C LEU A 3 24.02 -104.28 7.06
N SER A 4 24.42 -103.01 7.19
CA SER A 4 23.57 -101.94 7.68
C SER A 4 22.68 -101.38 6.56
N ILE A 5 21.37 -101.29 6.80
CA ILE A 5 20.40 -100.64 5.91
C ILE A 5 20.34 -99.14 6.25
N PRO A 6 20.51 -98.20 5.30
CA PRO A 6 20.49 -96.77 5.61
C PRO A 6 19.05 -96.22 5.73
N THR A 7 18.84 -95.29 6.67
CA THR A 7 17.52 -94.71 7.01
C THR A 7 17.06 -93.66 6.00
N LEU A 8 16.20 -94.02 5.03
CA LEU A 8 15.65 -93.10 4.02
C LEU A 8 14.72 -91.98 4.59
N GLY A 9 14.14 -92.17 5.79
CA GLY A 9 13.22 -91.18 6.39
C GLY A 9 13.89 -89.88 6.86
N ARG A 10 15.17 -89.93 7.26
CA ARG A 10 15.92 -88.77 7.78
C ARG A 10 16.29 -87.76 6.69
N LEU A 11 16.55 -88.23 5.47
CA LEU A 11 16.91 -87.38 4.33
C LEU A 11 15.71 -86.56 3.84
N ARG A 12 14.51 -87.15 3.77
CA ARG A 12 13.28 -86.48 3.32
C ARG A 12 12.80 -85.39 4.30
N GLY A 13 12.93 -85.62 5.60
CA GLY A 13 12.61 -84.61 6.62
C GLY A 13 13.56 -83.40 6.60
N ASN A 14 14.85 -83.64 6.37
CA ASN A 14 15.85 -82.56 6.29
C ASN A 14 15.61 -81.64 5.06
N THR A 15 15.24 -82.22 3.91
CA THR A 15 14.89 -81.44 2.71
C THR A 15 13.63 -80.58 2.93
N MET A 16 12.63 -81.08 3.66
CA MET A 16 11.41 -80.33 3.96
C MET A 16 11.69 -79.15 4.92
N VAL A 17 12.50 -79.36 5.96
CA VAL A 17 12.87 -78.27 6.89
C VAL A 17 13.71 -77.21 6.17
N LEU A 18 14.66 -77.61 5.34
CA LEU A 18 15.48 -76.67 4.57
C LEU A 18 14.62 -75.81 3.63
N THR A 19 13.67 -76.41 2.91
CA THR A 19 12.77 -75.68 1.99
C THR A 19 11.82 -74.73 2.71
N VAL A 20 11.26 -75.12 3.86
CA VAL A 20 10.41 -74.23 4.66
C VAL A 20 11.22 -73.05 5.21
N VAL A 21 12.44 -73.29 5.69
CA VAL A 21 13.32 -72.23 6.22
C VAL A 21 13.75 -71.27 5.10
N THR A 22 14.10 -71.77 3.92
CA THR A 22 14.47 -70.90 2.79
C THR A 22 13.28 -70.08 2.30
N ILE A 23 12.08 -70.67 2.19
CA ILE A 23 10.86 -69.94 1.82
C ILE A 23 10.51 -68.90 2.90
N GLY A 24 10.61 -69.25 4.18
CA GLY A 24 10.38 -68.34 5.30
C GLY A 24 11.34 -67.14 5.28
N LEU A 25 12.62 -67.38 4.98
CA LEU A 25 13.61 -66.32 4.85
C LEU A 25 13.33 -65.41 3.64
N VAL A 26 13.04 -66.00 2.47
CA VAL A 26 12.72 -65.23 1.26
C VAL A 26 11.45 -64.39 1.44
N THR A 27 10.40 -64.95 2.04
CA THR A 27 9.16 -64.21 2.32
C THR A 27 9.36 -63.09 3.33
N PHE A 28 10.14 -63.31 4.39
CA PHE A 28 10.50 -62.26 5.34
C PHE A 28 11.27 -61.11 4.68
N VAL A 29 12.28 -61.42 3.86
CA VAL A 29 13.06 -60.42 3.13
C VAL A 29 12.18 -59.65 2.14
N LEU A 30 11.29 -60.34 1.42
CA LEU A 30 10.35 -59.72 0.50
C LEU A 30 9.40 -58.75 1.23
N LEU A 31 8.83 -59.16 2.37
CA LEU A 31 7.96 -58.30 3.19
C LEU A 31 8.71 -57.06 3.71
N ALA A 32 9.94 -57.24 4.17
CA ALA A 32 10.79 -56.13 4.63
C ALA A 32 11.07 -55.14 3.48
N TYR A 33 11.42 -55.64 2.30
CA TYR A 33 11.70 -54.81 1.11
C TYR A 33 10.44 -54.08 0.62
N LEU A 34 9.29 -54.76 0.54
CA LEU A 34 8.02 -54.12 0.17
C LEU A 34 7.63 -53.01 1.15
N THR A 35 7.87 -53.23 2.45
CA THR A 35 7.63 -52.21 3.48
C THR A 35 8.56 -51.00 3.31
N LEU A 36 9.84 -51.25 3.01
CA LEU A 36 10.81 -50.18 2.74
C LEU A 36 10.43 -49.36 1.50
N VAL A 37 10.13 -50.02 0.38
CA VAL A 37 9.71 -49.37 -0.87
C VAL A 37 8.44 -48.56 -0.66
N LYS A 38 7.47 -49.10 0.09
CA LYS A 38 6.26 -48.36 0.47
C LYS A 38 6.60 -47.09 1.25
N ASN A 39 7.45 -47.18 2.28
CA ASN A 39 7.83 -46.02 3.09
C ASN A 39 8.60 -44.98 2.28
N GLN A 40 9.49 -45.41 1.40
CA GLN A 40 10.21 -44.52 0.49
C GLN A 40 9.25 -43.80 -0.47
N HIS A 41 8.31 -44.53 -1.09
CA HIS A 41 7.30 -43.96 -1.96
C HIS A 41 6.41 -42.94 -1.21
N LEU A 42 5.99 -43.25 0.01
CA LEU A 42 5.21 -42.32 0.85
C LEU A 42 6.01 -41.07 1.22
N SER A 43 7.28 -41.22 1.57
CA SER A 43 8.15 -40.08 1.87
C SER A 43 8.32 -39.17 0.65
N VAL A 44 8.56 -39.75 -0.53
CA VAL A 44 8.73 -38.99 -1.77
C VAL A 44 7.43 -38.27 -2.16
N ALA A 45 6.28 -38.96 -2.10
CA ALA A 45 4.98 -38.37 -2.42
C ALA A 45 4.63 -37.20 -1.48
N ARG A 46 4.93 -37.32 -0.18
CA ARG A 46 4.75 -36.22 0.78
C ARG A 46 5.66 -35.04 0.49
N SER A 47 6.94 -35.28 0.21
CA SER A 47 7.89 -34.20 -0.13
C SER A 47 7.49 -33.47 -1.41
N GLN A 48 7.00 -34.20 -2.43
CA GLN A 48 6.50 -33.60 -3.67
C GLN A 48 5.27 -32.72 -3.41
N ALA A 49 4.26 -33.24 -2.70
CA ALA A 49 3.05 -32.47 -2.37
C ALA A 49 3.36 -31.26 -1.46
N TRP A 50 4.27 -31.40 -0.50
CA TRP A 50 4.72 -30.32 0.38
C TRP A 50 5.36 -29.17 -0.39
N ASN A 51 6.22 -29.48 -1.37
CA ASN A 51 6.85 -28.48 -2.23
C ASN A 51 5.85 -27.88 -3.23
N ALA A 52 4.95 -28.68 -3.79
CA ALA A 52 3.92 -28.22 -4.71
C ALA A 52 2.90 -27.25 -4.08
N ALA A 53 2.73 -27.29 -2.75
CA ALA A 53 1.81 -26.39 -2.05
C ALA A 53 2.31 -24.93 -1.97
N ILE A 54 3.62 -24.67 -2.04
CA ILE A 54 4.18 -23.31 -1.99
C ILE A 54 3.62 -22.40 -3.10
N PRO A 55 3.75 -22.74 -4.40
CA PRO A 55 3.28 -21.85 -5.46
C PRO A 55 1.77 -21.60 -5.41
N ILE A 56 0.99 -22.57 -4.91
CA ILE A 56 -0.46 -22.41 -4.73
C ILE A 56 -0.78 -21.42 -3.61
N ILE A 57 -0.02 -21.45 -2.50
CA ILE A 57 -0.17 -20.49 -1.40
C ILE A 57 0.24 -19.10 -1.85
N GLU A 58 1.37 -18.99 -2.55
CA GLU A 58 1.87 -17.72 -3.09
C GLU A 58 0.86 -17.10 -4.06
N ALA A 59 0.25 -17.90 -4.93
CA ALA A 59 -0.85 -17.42 -5.79
C ALA A 59 -2.01 -16.82 -4.98
N GLY A 60 -2.41 -17.46 -3.88
CA GLY A 60 -3.44 -16.90 -2.99
C GLY A 60 -3.02 -15.62 -2.27
N ILE A 61 -1.73 -15.46 -1.96
CA ILE A 61 -1.18 -14.22 -1.37
C ILE A 61 -1.19 -13.11 -2.43
N GLU A 62 -0.76 -13.40 -3.65
CA GLU A 62 -0.73 -12.43 -4.76
C GLU A 62 -2.14 -11.95 -5.12
N ASP A 63 -3.13 -12.85 -5.17
CA ASP A 63 -4.51 -12.46 -5.41
C ASP A 63 -5.08 -11.61 -4.27
N ALA A 64 -4.75 -11.92 -3.02
CA ALA A 64 -5.15 -11.12 -1.86
C ALA A 64 -4.49 -9.74 -1.85
N LEU A 65 -3.19 -9.65 -2.14
CA LEU A 65 -2.47 -8.38 -2.22
C LEU A 65 -2.94 -7.53 -3.39
N THR A 66 -3.20 -8.13 -4.55
CA THR A 66 -3.73 -7.43 -5.71
C THR A 66 -5.12 -6.88 -5.42
N HIS A 67 -5.97 -7.67 -4.75
CA HIS A 67 -7.29 -7.24 -4.33
C HIS A 67 -7.23 -6.09 -3.31
N LEU A 68 -6.36 -6.19 -2.30
CA LEU A 68 -6.13 -5.11 -1.34
C LEU A 68 -5.62 -3.83 -2.03
N ASN A 69 -4.69 -3.93 -2.97
CA ASN A 69 -4.13 -2.77 -3.64
C ASN A 69 -5.12 -2.10 -4.61
N THR A 70 -6.07 -2.86 -5.17
CA THR A 70 -7.10 -2.33 -6.08
C THR A 70 -8.34 -1.82 -5.34
N HIS A 71 -8.79 -2.55 -4.31
CA HIS A 71 -10.10 -2.34 -3.67
C HIS A 71 -10.04 -2.09 -2.17
N GLY A 72 -8.86 -2.15 -1.54
CA GLY A 72 -8.72 -2.03 -0.09
C GLY A 72 -9.21 -0.71 0.50
N ILE A 73 -9.34 0.34 -0.31
CA ILE A 73 -9.89 1.65 0.13
C ILE A 73 -11.33 1.89 -0.34
N THR A 74 -11.96 0.96 -1.07
CA THR A 74 -13.31 1.11 -1.63
C THR A 74 -14.27 0.05 -1.11
N ASN A 75 -14.22 -1.16 -1.66
CA ASN A 75 -15.07 -2.28 -1.29
C ASN A 75 -14.33 -3.61 -1.49
N LEU A 76 -14.08 -4.35 -0.41
CA LEU A 76 -13.43 -5.66 -0.51
C LEU A 76 -14.37 -6.81 -0.88
N ALA A 77 -15.69 -6.62 -0.86
CA ALA A 77 -16.68 -7.60 -1.30
C ALA A 77 -17.02 -7.44 -2.78
N CYS A 78 -16.02 -7.57 -3.65
CA CYS A 78 -16.17 -7.54 -5.12
C CYS A 78 -15.20 -8.52 -5.78
N ASP A 79 -15.26 -8.66 -7.11
CA ASP A 79 -14.33 -9.47 -7.91
C ASP A 79 -14.17 -10.93 -7.45
N GLY A 80 -15.27 -11.53 -7.00
CA GLY A 80 -15.32 -12.91 -6.52
C GLY A 80 -14.89 -13.09 -5.06
N TRP A 81 -14.62 -12.01 -4.33
CA TRP A 81 -14.44 -12.04 -2.88
C TRP A 81 -15.78 -11.98 -2.17
N THR A 82 -15.93 -12.84 -1.17
CA THR A 82 -17.14 -12.92 -0.34
C THR A 82 -16.83 -12.43 1.06
N GLN A 83 -17.72 -11.61 1.63
CA GLN A 83 -17.63 -11.16 3.02
C GLN A 83 -18.52 -12.03 3.92
N VAL A 84 -17.95 -12.53 5.00
CA VAL A 84 -18.69 -13.16 6.10
C VAL A 84 -18.19 -12.55 7.42
N GLY A 85 -19.07 -11.87 8.13
CA GLY A 85 -18.69 -11.08 9.30
C GLY A 85 -17.64 -10.02 8.96
N SER A 86 -16.51 -10.05 9.64
CA SER A 86 -15.35 -9.17 9.39
C SER A 86 -14.27 -9.79 8.49
N LEU A 87 -14.54 -10.95 7.89
CA LEU A 87 -13.60 -11.68 7.04
C LEU A 87 -14.00 -11.55 5.58
N TYR A 88 -13.02 -11.31 4.72
CA TYR A 88 -13.18 -11.39 3.26
C TYR A 88 -12.39 -12.59 2.78
N PHE A 89 -13.00 -13.47 2.00
CA PHE A 89 -12.30 -14.65 1.50
C PHE A 89 -12.59 -14.93 0.04
N ARG A 90 -11.67 -15.65 -0.58
CA ARG A 90 -11.79 -16.18 -1.93
C ARG A 90 -11.18 -17.57 -1.99
N ARG A 91 -11.84 -18.46 -2.73
CA ARG A 91 -11.31 -19.75 -3.14
C ARG A 91 -11.03 -19.71 -4.64
N HIS A 92 -9.91 -20.30 -5.05
CA HIS A 92 -9.61 -20.52 -6.46
C HIS A 92 -8.94 -21.88 -6.66
N ASP A 93 -9.40 -22.62 -7.67
CA ASP A 93 -8.86 -23.93 -8.03
C ASP A 93 -7.72 -23.77 -9.06
N ILE A 94 -6.60 -24.45 -8.83
CA ILE A 94 -5.39 -24.41 -9.66
C ILE A 94 -5.00 -25.86 -9.98
N GLY A 95 -5.39 -26.33 -11.16
CA GLY A 95 -5.21 -27.74 -11.54
C GLY A 95 -5.94 -28.67 -10.58
N ASP A 96 -5.21 -29.63 -10.01
CA ASP A 96 -5.75 -30.61 -9.03
C ASP A 96 -5.75 -30.09 -7.58
N GLY A 97 -5.18 -28.90 -7.35
CA GLY A 97 -5.16 -28.23 -6.05
C GLY A 97 -6.03 -26.98 -6.03
N PHE A 98 -6.12 -26.33 -4.87
CA PHE A 98 -6.81 -25.05 -4.73
C PHE A 98 -6.21 -24.26 -3.57
N TYR A 99 -6.41 -22.94 -3.56
CA TYR A 99 -6.13 -22.12 -2.39
C TYR A 99 -7.41 -21.52 -1.81
N VAL A 100 -7.35 -21.21 -0.51
CA VAL A 100 -8.31 -20.35 0.18
C VAL A 100 -7.54 -19.22 0.83
N CYS A 101 -7.78 -18.00 0.37
CA CYS A 101 -7.19 -16.80 0.95
C CYS A 101 -8.24 -16.03 1.74
N ILE A 102 -7.83 -15.47 2.89
CA ILE A 102 -8.69 -14.75 3.81
C ILE A 102 -8.00 -13.45 4.21
N ILE A 103 -8.66 -12.32 3.99
CA ILE A 103 -8.26 -11.00 4.48
C ILE A 103 -9.05 -10.73 5.77
N SER A 104 -8.34 -10.34 6.82
CA SER A 104 -8.88 -10.02 8.13
C SER A 104 -8.27 -8.73 8.69
N ASN A 105 -8.85 -8.21 9.78
CA ASN A 105 -8.38 -7.01 10.48
C ASN A 105 -8.26 -5.77 9.58
N TRP A 106 -9.19 -5.64 8.62
CA TRP A 106 -9.28 -4.47 7.76
C TRP A 106 -10.74 -4.11 7.49
N THR A 107 -11.06 -2.85 7.76
CA THR A 107 -12.35 -2.24 7.45
C THR A 107 -12.07 -0.91 6.77
N VAL A 108 -12.72 -0.66 5.63
CA VAL A 108 -12.56 0.61 4.91
C VAL A 108 -12.93 1.77 5.83
N GLY A 109 -12.01 2.71 6.03
CA GLY A 109 -12.19 3.86 6.93
C GLY A 109 -12.01 3.56 8.43
N GLY A 110 -11.62 2.35 8.81
CA GLY A 110 -11.31 2.01 10.20
C GLY A 110 -10.03 2.69 10.68
N SER A 111 -10.04 3.19 11.91
CA SER A 111 -8.83 3.68 12.59
C SER A 111 -8.01 2.50 13.14
N ASN A 112 -6.71 2.46 12.87
CA ASN A 112 -5.75 1.44 13.40
C ASN A 112 -5.96 -0.01 12.94
N THR A 113 -6.59 -0.24 11.79
CA THR A 113 -6.70 -1.58 11.21
C THR A 113 -5.54 -1.85 10.26
N VAL A 114 -4.93 -3.03 10.37
CA VAL A 114 -3.80 -3.45 9.54
C VAL A 114 -4.15 -4.80 8.92
N PRO A 115 -4.30 -4.91 7.58
CA PRO A 115 -4.79 -6.14 6.99
C PRO A 115 -3.84 -7.31 7.23
N VAL A 116 -4.42 -8.45 7.59
CA VAL A 116 -3.73 -9.73 7.72
C VAL A 116 -4.32 -10.68 6.69
N ILE A 117 -3.45 -11.26 5.86
CA ILE A 117 -3.81 -12.23 4.83
C ILE A 117 -3.42 -13.62 5.33
N ASP A 118 -4.37 -14.53 5.42
CA ASP A 118 -4.12 -15.96 5.62
C ASP A 118 -4.37 -16.68 4.28
N SER A 119 -3.32 -17.21 3.65
CA SER A 119 -3.43 -18.03 2.43
C SER A 119 -3.14 -19.49 2.75
N ARG A 120 -4.08 -20.38 2.42
CA ARG A 120 -3.98 -21.82 2.63
C ARG A 120 -4.05 -22.54 1.30
N GLY A 121 -3.01 -23.32 0.97
CA GLY A 121 -2.94 -24.12 -0.25
C GLY A 121 -3.19 -25.59 0.03
N PHE A 122 -4.06 -26.18 -0.77
CA PHE A 122 -4.48 -27.58 -0.69
C PHE A 122 -4.00 -28.30 -1.95
N VAL A 123 -3.16 -29.31 -1.78
CA VAL A 123 -2.59 -30.10 -2.88
C VAL A 123 -2.99 -31.55 -2.75
N TYR A 124 -3.48 -32.12 -3.85
CA TYR A 124 -3.86 -33.53 -3.86
C TYR A 124 -2.66 -34.44 -3.58
N THR A 125 -2.86 -35.45 -2.74
CA THR A 125 -1.91 -36.50 -2.40
C THR A 125 -2.61 -37.85 -2.33
N THR A 126 -1.87 -38.92 -2.60
CA THR A 126 -2.43 -40.28 -2.59
C THR A 126 -3.02 -40.63 -1.21
N LEU A 127 -4.18 -41.28 -1.17
CA LEU A 127 -4.90 -41.68 0.07
C LEU A 127 -4.03 -42.42 1.11
N LEU A 128 -2.98 -43.12 0.67
CA LEU A 128 -2.03 -43.84 1.54
C LEU A 128 -1.04 -42.91 2.26
N ALA A 129 -0.74 -41.74 1.69
CA ALA A 129 0.08 -40.70 2.32
C ALA A 129 -0.75 -39.74 3.19
N ALA A 130 -2.06 -39.68 2.93
CA ALA A 130 -3.03 -38.80 3.60
C ALA A 130 -3.59 -39.33 4.93
N ARG A 131 -3.18 -40.52 5.41
CA ARG A 131 -3.85 -41.16 6.55
C ARG A 131 -3.60 -40.44 7.89
N GLN A 132 -4.63 -39.70 8.30
CA GLN A 132 -5.19 -39.38 9.62
C GLN A 132 -4.30 -38.68 10.66
N VAL A 133 -4.49 -37.35 10.72
CA VAL A 133 -4.54 -36.61 12.00
C VAL A 133 -5.86 -36.99 12.68
N ASP A 134 -5.88 -38.08 13.45
CA ASP A 134 -7.02 -38.49 14.28
C ASP A 134 -6.98 -37.77 15.64
N TRP A 135 -7.47 -36.54 15.72
CA TRP A 135 -7.90 -35.97 17.01
C TRP A 135 -9.11 -35.01 16.91
N LEU A 136 -9.85 -35.00 15.80
CA LEU A 136 -11.07 -34.20 15.74
C LEU A 136 -12.23 -34.94 16.41
N LEU A 137 -12.47 -34.59 17.67
CA LEU A 137 -13.73 -34.77 18.37
C LEU A 137 -14.87 -34.35 17.44
N ALA A 138 -15.86 -35.22 17.26
CA ALA A 138 -17.04 -34.99 16.43
C ALA A 138 -17.81 -33.75 16.94
N ALA A 139 -17.53 -32.59 16.34
CA ALA A 139 -18.46 -31.48 16.31
C ALA A 139 -19.36 -31.70 15.09
N ALA A 140 -20.60 -32.09 15.33
CA ALA A 140 -21.62 -32.19 14.29
C ALA A 140 -21.74 -30.85 13.55
N GLY A 141 -21.40 -30.82 12.25
CA GLY A 141 -21.79 -29.70 11.40
C GLY A 141 -20.79 -29.21 10.34
N SER A 142 -19.50 -29.57 10.37
CA SER A 142 -18.54 -29.11 9.35
C SER A 142 -17.88 -30.29 8.62
N GLY A 143 -18.58 -30.85 7.64
CA GLY A 143 -18.04 -31.89 6.77
C GLY A 143 -17.05 -31.32 5.77
N PHE A 144 -15.75 -31.33 6.10
CA PHE A 144 -14.76 -31.48 5.04
C PHE A 144 -14.77 -32.95 4.62
N PRO A 145 -14.88 -33.29 3.32
CA PRO A 145 -14.63 -34.66 2.93
C PRO A 145 -13.20 -34.99 3.32
N SER A 146 -13.02 -36.18 3.91
CA SER A 146 -11.73 -36.79 4.26
C SER A 146 -10.91 -37.11 3.00
N SER A 147 -10.64 -36.11 2.18
CA SER A 147 -10.03 -36.23 0.86
C SER A 147 -8.54 -36.03 0.96
N GLY A 148 -7.78 -36.81 0.18
CA GLY A 148 -6.33 -36.84 0.17
C GLY A 148 -5.72 -35.52 -0.28
N TYR A 149 -5.76 -34.49 0.57
CA TYR A 149 -5.11 -33.22 0.36
C TYR A 149 -4.10 -32.97 1.48
N LEU A 150 -2.92 -32.54 1.10
CA LEU A 150 -1.94 -31.93 1.99
C LEU A 150 -2.20 -30.44 2.01
N VAL A 151 -2.27 -29.86 3.20
CA VAL A 151 -2.47 -28.42 3.40
C VAL A 151 -1.22 -27.78 3.96
N ARG A 152 -0.88 -26.62 3.42
CA ARG A 152 0.09 -25.68 3.99
C ARG A 152 -0.56 -24.30 4.05
N GLY A 153 -0.18 -23.50 5.02
CA GLY A 153 -0.75 -22.17 5.20
C GLY A 153 0.33 -21.16 5.52
N VAL A 154 0.14 -19.93 5.06
CA VAL A 154 1.00 -18.79 5.37
C VAL A 154 0.12 -17.65 5.85
N ARG A 155 0.57 -17.00 6.92
CA ARG A 155 0.04 -15.74 7.38
C ARG A 155 0.98 -14.61 6.96
N VAL A 156 0.42 -13.64 6.26
CA VAL A 156 1.12 -12.45 5.79
C VAL A 156 0.55 -11.24 6.51
N ARG A 157 1.39 -10.51 7.22
CA ARG A 157 1.01 -9.21 7.79
C ARG A 157 1.35 -8.13 6.79
N THR A 158 0.39 -7.26 6.49
CA THR A 158 0.61 -6.12 5.60
C THR A 158 0.69 -4.83 6.39
N LYS A 159 0.98 -3.70 5.76
CA LYS A 159 0.69 -2.37 6.28
C LYS A 159 0.22 -1.47 5.13
N PRO A 160 -0.72 -0.52 5.38
CA PRO A 160 -0.99 0.52 4.40
C PRO A 160 0.28 1.36 4.22
N GLN A 161 0.60 1.64 2.97
CA GLN A 161 1.69 2.53 2.60
C GLN A 161 1.12 3.89 2.20
N GLY A 162 1.51 4.95 2.91
CA GLY A 162 1.14 6.31 2.53
C GLY A 162 1.70 6.68 1.16
N LEU A 163 0.93 7.46 0.42
CA LEU A 163 1.30 7.96 -0.90
C LEU A 163 2.41 9.00 -0.82
N PHE A 164 2.35 9.86 0.19
CA PHE A 164 3.32 10.94 0.41
C PHE A 164 4.31 10.52 1.48
N THR A 165 5.41 9.89 1.07
CA THR A 165 6.54 9.52 1.96
C THR A 165 7.69 10.52 1.90
N LYS A 166 7.58 11.52 1.02
CA LYS A 166 8.55 12.58 0.77
C LYS A 166 7.80 13.91 0.60
N ALA A 167 8.49 15.01 0.85
CA ALA A 167 7.95 16.35 0.72
C ALA A 167 7.43 16.61 -0.71
N MET A 168 8.28 16.32 -1.68
CA MET A 168 8.04 16.63 -3.07
C MET A 168 8.56 15.52 -3.96
N VAL A 169 7.70 15.04 -4.85
CA VAL A 169 8.08 14.07 -5.88
C VAL A 169 7.60 14.53 -7.24
N ALA A 170 8.49 14.48 -8.24
CA ALA A 170 8.14 14.74 -9.62
C ALA A 170 8.40 13.50 -10.49
N LYS A 171 7.51 13.23 -11.45
CA LYS A 171 7.79 12.24 -12.51
C LYS A 171 9.01 12.66 -13.32
N SER A 172 9.08 13.95 -13.66
CA SER A 172 10.11 14.56 -14.48
C SER A 172 11.05 15.44 -13.65
N THR A 173 11.43 16.61 -14.17
CA THR A 173 12.40 17.51 -13.56
C THR A 173 11.87 18.30 -12.37
N ILE A 174 12.79 18.62 -11.45
CA ILE A 174 12.57 19.57 -10.35
C ILE A 174 13.63 20.66 -10.46
N THR A 175 13.19 21.92 -10.54
CA THR A 175 14.06 23.09 -10.57
C THR A 175 13.70 24.04 -9.44
N PHE A 176 14.62 24.20 -8.49
CA PHE A 176 14.55 25.24 -7.47
C PHE A 176 15.51 26.37 -7.82
N TYR A 177 15.03 27.60 -7.74
CA TYR A 177 15.83 28.78 -8.05
C TYR A 177 15.51 29.95 -7.11
N GLY A 178 16.49 30.82 -6.87
CA GLY A 178 16.33 31.95 -5.93
C GLY A 178 16.64 31.54 -4.49
N SER A 179 15.76 31.88 -3.54
CA SER A 179 15.88 31.61 -2.11
C SER A 179 14.77 30.66 -1.66
N VAL A 180 14.96 29.38 -1.94
CA VAL A 180 13.97 28.33 -1.63
C VAL A 180 14.42 27.50 -0.45
N ARG A 181 13.47 27.10 0.40
CA ARG A 181 13.70 26.18 1.51
C ARG A 181 12.72 25.03 1.49
N THR A 182 13.20 23.82 1.71
CA THR A 182 12.36 22.65 2.03
C THR A 182 12.78 22.06 3.36
N ASP A 183 11.83 21.77 4.24
CA ASP A 183 12.06 21.07 5.51
C ASP A 183 10.85 20.22 5.89
N SER A 184 10.81 19.70 7.12
CA SER A 184 9.70 18.91 7.62
C SER A 184 9.34 19.20 9.06
N PHE A 185 8.20 18.67 9.48
CA PHE A 185 7.71 18.63 10.86
C PHE A 185 6.69 17.49 11.00
N ASP A 186 6.28 17.14 12.22
CA ASP A 186 5.22 16.15 12.44
C ASP A 186 4.04 16.82 13.14
N SER A 187 2.90 16.94 12.44
CA SER A 187 1.68 17.55 12.98
C SER A 187 1.02 16.74 14.11
N THR A 188 1.46 15.50 14.34
CA THR A 188 0.96 14.65 15.43
C THR A 188 1.84 14.68 16.68
N ASP A 189 3.05 15.25 16.60
CA ASP A 189 3.99 15.31 17.71
C ASP A 189 4.16 16.76 18.22
N PRO A 190 3.78 17.07 19.48
CA PRO A 190 3.97 18.39 20.09
C PRO A 190 5.43 18.85 20.23
N ALA A 191 6.40 17.93 20.15
CA ALA A 191 7.83 18.27 20.12
C ALA A 191 8.24 18.91 18.79
N TRP A 192 7.55 18.54 17.71
CA TRP A 192 7.84 18.96 16.34
C TRP A 192 6.75 19.84 15.73
N SER A 193 5.72 20.18 16.50
CA SER A 193 4.64 21.09 16.08
C SER A 193 4.16 21.94 17.25
N THR A 194 3.41 22.99 16.95
CA THR A 194 2.69 23.79 17.95
C THR A 194 1.22 23.75 17.58
N ASP A 195 0.40 23.11 18.43
CA ASP A 195 -1.01 22.80 18.17
C ASP A 195 -1.25 22.09 16.82
N GLY A 196 -0.33 21.18 16.46
CA GLY A 196 -0.37 20.42 15.19
C GLY A 196 0.01 21.23 13.95
N ARG A 197 0.47 22.48 14.11
CA ARG A 197 0.91 23.35 13.01
C ARG A 197 2.43 23.45 12.95
N TYR A 198 2.94 23.81 11.78
CA TYR A 198 4.36 24.07 11.58
C TYR A 198 4.83 25.22 12.49
N ASP A 199 5.97 25.02 13.14
CA ASP A 199 6.66 26.01 13.95
C ASP A 199 8.10 26.14 13.43
N PRO A 200 8.54 27.34 12.99
CA PRO A 200 9.89 27.56 12.47
C PRO A 200 11.03 27.20 13.44
N ASN A 201 10.74 27.06 14.74
CA ASN A 201 11.73 26.65 15.73
C ASN A 201 11.79 25.12 15.92
N LYS A 202 10.76 24.39 15.48
CA LYS A 202 10.59 22.94 15.69
C LYS A 202 10.69 22.11 14.41
N PHE A 203 11.25 22.67 13.34
CA PHE A 203 11.43 21.93 12.08
C PHE A 203 12.53 20.85 12.17
N ARG A 204 12.35 19.81 11.34
CA ARG A 204 13.21 18.65 11.13
C ARG A 204 13.77 18.64 9.71
N ASP A 205 14.63 17.67 9.43
CA ASP A 205 15.40 17.52 8.19
C ASP A 205 14.95 16.32 7.32
N ASN A 206 13.63 16.10 7.21
CA ASN A 206 13.02 15.12 6.29
C ASN A 206 12.23 15.80 5.15
N GLY A 207 12.62 17.01 4.75
CA GLY A 207 12.08 17.75 3.59
C GLY A 207 12.55 17.18 2.25
N ASP A 208 12.43 15.86 2.08
CA ASP A 208 12.97 15.08 0.98
C ASP A 208 12.39 15.46 -0.38
N VAL A 209 13.26 15.58 -1.39
CA VAL A 209 12.89 15.91 -2.77
C VAL A 209 13.30 14.78 -3.69
N ALA A 210 12.41 14.30 -4.55
CA ALA A 210 12.72 13.20 -5.45
C ALA A 210 12.20 13.40 -6.89
N SER A 211 13.04 13.07 -7.87
CA SER A 211 12.65 12.95 -9.27
C SER A 211 12.65 11.47 -9.67
N ASN A 212 11.73 11.07 -10.53
CA ASN A 212 11.70 9.70 -11.10
C ASN A 212 12.44 9.59 -12.44
N GLU A 213 13.05 10.69 -12.93
CA GLU A 213 13.77 10.70 -14.22
C GLU A 213 15.18 10.13 -14.13
N GLN A 214 15.61 9.57 -15.26
CA GLN A 214 16.94 8.98 -15.47
C GLN A 214 17.84 9.89 -16.29
N ILE A 215 17.75 11.20 -16.05
CA ILE A 215 18.45 12.22 -16.82
C ILE A 215 19.48 12.97 -15.99
N ILE A 216 20.47 13.53 -16.68
CA ILE A 216 21.42 14.47 -16.08
C ILE A 216 20.67 15.73 -15.63
N ASN A 217 20.93 16.17 -14.40
CA ASN A 217 20.30 17.33 -13.78
C ASN A 217 18.77 17.19 -13.67
N ALA A 218 18.29 16.00 -13.31
CA ALA A 218 16.89 15.73 -13.00
C ALA A 218 16.39 16.65 -11.87
N VAL A 219 17.26 16.94 -10.90
CA VAL A 219 17.03 17.94 -9.85
C VAL A 219 18.07 19.06 -9.99
N LYS A 220 17.61 20.31 -10.05
CA LYS A 220 18.45 21.51 -10.17
C LYS A 220 18.17 22.43 -8.99
N LEU A 221 19.21 22.75 -8.22
CA LEU A 221 19.14 23.64 -7.07
C LEU A 221 20.07 24.83 -7.33
N LEU A 222 19.47 25.99 -7.62
CA LEU A 222 20.15 27.15 -8.21
C LEU A 222 20.02 28.39 -7.31
N GLY A 223 21.13 28.92 -6.81
CA GLY A 223 21.13 30.13 -5.97
C GLY A 223 21.23 29.79 -4.49
N ASN A 224 20.36 30.36 -3.66
CA ASN A 224 20.34 30.15 -2.20
C ASN A 224 19.26 29.14 -1.79
N VAL A 225 19.36 27.92 -2.32
CA VAL A 225 18.39 26.86 -2.09
C VAL A 225 18.83 25.94 -0.96
N LYS A 226 17.98 25.71 0.04
CA LYS A 226 18.26 24.84 1.20
C LYS A 226 17.25 23.70 1.29
N VAL A 227 17.72 22.48 1.03
CA VAL A 227 16.92 21.25 1.16
C VAL A 227 17.33 20.54 2.44
N TYR A 228 16.58 20.75 3.53
CA TYR A 228 16.75 20.03 4.79
C TYR A 228 16.16 18.63 4.66
N GLY A 229 16.87 17.76 3.96
CA GLY A 229 16.38 16.45 3.55
C GLY A 229 17.31 15.77 2.56
N ARG A 230 16.91 14.60 2.11
CA ARG A 230 17.60 13.82 1.09
C ARG A 230 17.07 14.18 -0.29
N VAL A 231 17.95 14.03 -1.28
CA VAL A 231 17.58 14.16 -2.68
C VAL A 231 17.66 12.80 -3.35
N ALA A 232 16.65 12.44 -4.13
CA ALA A 232 16.68 11.21 -4.90
C ALA A 232 16.34 11.45 -6.38
N THR A 233 16.91 10.65 -7.27
CA THR A 233 16.60 10.65 -8.71
C THR A 233 16.28 9.24 -9.19
N GLY A 234 15.78 9.11 -10.42
CA GLY A 234 15.76 7.82 -11.09
C GLY A 234 17.18 7.29 -11.34
N PRO A 235 17.32 6.01 -11.70
CA PRO A 235 18.59 5.37 -12.04
C PRO A 235 19.48 6.24 -12.94
N LYS A 236 20.73 6.48 -12.50
CA LYS A 236 21.72 7.30 -13.21
C LYS A 236 21.36 8.79 -13.37
N GLY A 237 20.26 9.24 -12.76
CA GLY A 237 19.93 10.65 -12.67
C GLY A 237 20.98 11.40 -11.85
N THR A 238 21.13 12.70 -12.11
CA THR A 238 22.08 13.54 -11.35
C THR A 238 21.41 14.79 -10.79
N VAL A 239 22.04 15.36 -9.76
CA VAL A 239 21.61 16.61 -9.13
C VAL A 239 22.63 17.70 -9.44
N ARG A 240 22.13 18.88 -9.82
CA ARG A 240 22.96 20.07 -10.04
C ARG A 240 22.80 21.05 -8.90
N PHE A 241 23.92 21.47 -8.32
CA PHE A 241 23.99 22.55 -7.35
C PHE A 241 24.70 23.75 -7.98
N THR A 242 24.19 24.97 -7.75
CA THR A 242 24.86 26.21 -8.16
C THR A 242 24.65 27.29 -7.10
N GLY A 243 25.66 28.14 -6.84
CA GLY A 243 25.59 29.15 -5.79
C GLY A 243 25.73 28.55 -4.39
N ASN A 244 24.93 29.02 -3.44
CA ASN A 244 24.91 28.56 -2.05
C ASN A 244 23.94 27.40 -1.82
N ALA A 245 23.54 26.70 -2.88
CA ALA A 245 22.60 25.60 -2.81
C ALA A 245 23.18 24.43 -1.99
N ALA A 246 22.38 23.87 -1.08
CA ALA A 246 22.79 22.75 -0.23
C ALA A 246 21.64 21.79 0.04
N ALA A 247 21.94 20.50 0.14
CA ALA A 247 21.02 19.46 0.59
C ALA A 247 21.69 18.60 1.67
N GLY A 248 21.00 18.34 2.77
CA GLY A 248 21.61 17.64 3.89
C GLY A 248 20.78 17.71 5.17
N SER A 249 21.38 17.22 6.25
CA SER A 249 20.87 17.40 7.61
C SER A 249 20.87 18.87 8.04
N LYS A 250 20.12 19.18 9.09
CA LYS A 250 20.10 20.52 9.70
C LYS A 250 21.49 21.01 10.10
N ALA A 251 22.32 20.13 10.66
CA ALA A 251 23.69 20.46 11.04
C ALA A 251 24.58 20.78 9.83
N TRP A 252 24.48 20.00 8.74
CA TRP A 252 25.26 20.21 7.52
C TRP A 252 24.98 21.59 6.90
N ILE A 253 23.70 21.94 6.77
CA ILE A 253 23.29 23.20 6.15
C ILE A 253 23.62 24.39 7.06
N ASN A 254 23.37 24.29 8.36
CA ASN A 254 23.63 25.39 9.31
C ASN A 254 25.14 25.65 9.51
N ALA A 255 25.99 24.68 9.23
CA ALA A 255 27.44 24.86 9.17
C ALA A 255 27.91 25.65 7.93
N GLY A 256 27.00 26.03 7.03
CA GLY A 256 27.31 26.83 5.85
C GLY A 256 27.85 26.03 4.66
N ASN A 257 27.75 24.70 4.69
CA ASN A 257 28.19 23.86 3.58
C ASN A 257 27.32 24.07 2.33
N THR A 258 27.90 23.76 1.16
CA THR A 258 27.23 23.76 -0.14
C THR A 258 27.27 22.37 -0.76
N GLY A 259 26.43 22.12 -1.77
CA GLY A 259 26.29 20.80 -2.36
C GLY A 259 25.51 19.83 -1.46
N ILE A 260 25.69 18.53 -1.71
CA ILE A 260 24.96 17.48 -1.00
C ILE A 260 25.83 16.84 0.08
N GLN A 261 25.26 16.64 1.28
CA GLN A 261 25.92 15.88 2.34
C GLN A 261 26.20 14.45 1.85
N PRO A 262 27.41 13.89 2.10
CA PRO A 262 27.69 12.50 1.76
C PRO A 262 26.66 11.54 2.38
N GLY A 263 26.03 10.70 1.55
CA GLY A 263 24.97 9.77 1.95
C GLY A 263 23.53 10.31 1.88
N TRP A 264 23.34 11.59 1.52
CA TRP A 264 22.02 12.23 1.38
C TRP A 264 21.49 12.22 -0.06
N PHE A 265 22.21 11.56 -0.97
CA PHE A 265 21.81 11.34 -2.36
C PHE A 265 21.56 9.87 -2.66
N ARG A 266 20.54 9.56 -3.45
CA ARG A 266 20.30 8.24 -4.05
C ARG A 266 19.77 8.38 -5.48
N ASP A 267 20.07 7.42 -6.34
CA ASP A 267 19.57 7.36 -7.71
C ASP A 267 18.69 6.11 -7.93
N ASP A 268 17.97 5.65 -6.91
CA ASP A 268 17.19 4.41 -6.93
C ASP A 268 15.66 4.63 -7.02
N MET A 269 15.21 5.84 -7.37
CA MET A 269 13.78 6.11 -7.52
C MET A 269 13.20 5.33 -8.71
N ASN A 270 12.31 4.40 -8.41
CA ASN A 270 11.53 3.69 -9.42
C ASN A 270 10.10 3.51 -8.91
N VAL A 271 9.31 4.58 -9.03
CA VAL A 271 7.96 4.63 -8.50
C VAL A 271 6.97 4.89 -9.62
N ASN A 272 5.93 4.05 -9.73
CA ASN A 272 4.79 4.33 -10.60
C ASN A 272 3.80 5.28 -9.92
N PHE A 273 3.33 6.28 -10.65
CA PHE A 273 2.32 7.26 -10.25
C PHE A 273 1.11 7.12 -11.16
N PRO A 274 0.12 6.26 -10.81
CA PRO A 274 -1.05 6.03 -11.64
C PRO A 274 -1.91 7.29 -11.77
N ASP A 275 -2.64 7.34 -12.88
CA ASP A 275 -3.55 8.43 -13.18
C ASP A 275 -4.75 8.47 -12.23
N VAL A 276 -5.20 9.67 -11.89
CA VAL A 276 -6.40 9.87 -11.06
C VAL A 276 -7.64 9.55 -11.88
N PRO A 277 -8.51 8.62 -11.45
CA PRO A 277 -9.77 8.36 -12.13
C PRO A 277 -10.79 9.48 -11.89
N VAL A 278 -11.76 9.62 -12.79
CA VAL A 278 -12.89 10.53 -12.58
C VAL A 278 -13.65 10.11 -11.30
N PRO A 279 -13.87 11.02 -10.34
CA PRO A 279 -14.30 10.62 -8.99
C PRO A 279 -15.79 10.24 -8.92
N PHE A 280 -16.64 10.88 -9.72
CA PHE A 280 -18.08 10.61 -9.84
C PHE A 280 -18.67 11.32 -11.06
N SER A 281 -19.78 10.78 -11.59
CA SER A 281 -20.50 11.31 -12.75
C SER A 281 -21.78 12.07 -12.39
N THR A 282 -22.37 11.81 -11.23
CA THR A 282 -23.60 12.44 -10.73
C THR A 282 -23.30 13.49 -9.67
N GLU A 283 -24.16 14.51 -9.57
CA GLU A 283 -24.09 15.55 -8.56
C GLU A 283 -25.01 15.21 -7.38
N GLU A 284 -24.52 15.41 -6.15
CA GLU A 284 -25.32 15.37 -4.92
C GLU A 284 -24.96 16.60 -4.07
N GLY A 285 -25.75 17.68 -4.16
CA GLY A 285 -25.58 18.83 -3.27
C GLY A 285 -26.32 20.09 -3.71
N SER A 286 -26.80 20.85 -2.74
CA SER A 286 -27.35 22.18 -2.98
C SER A 286 -26.21 23.18 -3.17
N ARG A 287 -26.30 24.00 -4.22
CA ARG A 287 -25.44 25.17 -4.43
C ARG A 287 -26.16 26.37 -3.82
N TYR A 288 -25.43 27.23 -3.08
CA TYR A 288 -25.83 28.54 -2.53
C TYR A 288 -26.60 28.57 -1.19
N TYR A 289 -26.63 29.62 -0.36
CA TYR A 289 -25.80 30.81 -0.07
C TYR A 289 -26.07 31.13 1.42
N SER A 290 -25.04 31.54 2.14
CA SER A 290 -24.99 31.89 3.56
C SER A 290 -24.67 30.75 4.53
N TRP A 291 -23.63 30.97 5.32
CA TRP A 291 -23.32 30.17 6.49
C TRP A 291 -23.05 31.14 7.64
N GLN A 292 -23.73 30.93 8.78
CA GLN A 292 -23.69 31.84 9.93
C GLN A 292 -23.93 33.32 9.56
N GLY A 293 -24.86 33.59 8.63
CA GLY A 293 -25.22 34.94 8.21
C GLY A 293 -24.23 35.63 7.26
N THR A 294 -23.14 34.97 6.85
CA THR A 294 -22.17 35.49 5.87
C THR A 294 -22.36 34.84 4.51
N ASN A 295 -22.41 35.63 3.44
CA ASN A 295 -22.57 35.13 2.06
C ASN A 295 -21.22 34.66 1.48
N TYR A 296 -21.20 33.44 0.93
CA TYR A 296 -20.04 32.80 0.30
C TYR A 296 -20.39 32.34 -1.10
N TYR A 297 -19.49 32.50 -2.07
CA TYR A 297 -19.73 32.10 -3.48
C TYR A 297 -20.21 30.66 -3.61
N LEU A 298 -19.65 29.78 -2.79
CA LEU A 298 -20.06 28.39 -2.66
C LEU A 298 -19.92 27.97 -1.19
N VAL A 299 -20.90 27.26 -0.66
CA VAL A 299 -20.80 26.58 0.65
C VAL A 299 -20.87 25.08 0.37
N LEU A 300 -19.89 24.34 0.88
CA LEU A 300 -19.78 22.90 0.72
C LEU A 300 -20.00 22.22 2.08
N THR A 301 -21.11 21.50 2.21
CA THR A 301 -21.39 20.59 3.35
C THR A 301 -20.89 19.18 3.03
N ASP A 302 -21.21 18.20 3.88
CA ASP A 302 -21.00 16.79 3.55
C ASP A 302 -21.68 16.44 2.21
N GLY A 303 -20.93 15.90 1.25
CA GLY A 303 -21.50 15.53 -0.06
C GLY A 303 -20.53 15.57 -1.25
N LYS A 304 -21.07 15.32 -2.45
CA LYS A 304 -20.34 15.24 -3.73
C LYS A 304 -20.84 16.32 -4.71
N TYR A 305 -20.00 17.28 -5.01
CA TYR A 305 -20.35 18.44 -5.83
C TYR A 305 -19.65 18.34 -7.18
N ARG A 306 -20.42 18.36 -8.28
CA ARG A 306 -19.86 18.33 -9.64
C ARG A 306 -20.04 19.67 -10.36
N TRP A 307 -18.96 20.43 -10.51
CA TRP A 307 -18.96 21.67 -11.27
C TRP A 307 -18.61 21.40 -12.73
N VAL A 308 -19.57 21.61 -13.64
CA VAL A 308 -19.36 21.45 -15.08
C VAL A 308 -18.78 22.73 -15.66
N GLY A 309 -17.63 22.62 -16.32
CA GLY A 309 -16.87 23.73 -16.88
C GLY A 309 -15.90 24.33 -15.87
N ASP A 310 -15.52 25.58 -16.11
CA ASP A 310 -14.54 26.30 -15.31
C ASP A 310 -15.16 26.87 -14.03
N LEU A 311 -14.46 26.71 -12.91
CA LEU A 311 -14.76 27.34 -11.63
C LEU A 311 -13.68 28.36 -11.33
N SER A 312 -13.95 29.62 -11.71
CA SER A 312 -13.04 30.74 -11.48
C SER A 312 -13.67 31.77 -10.54
N LEU A 313 -13.01 32.00 -9.41
CA LEU A 313 -13.40 33.03 -8.44
C LEU A 313 -12.94 34.41 -8.92
N LYS A 314 -13.80 35.40 -8.73
CA LYS A 314 -13.52 36.80 -9.10
C LYS A 314 -13.58 37.67 -7.86
N ARG A 315 -12.68 38.67 -7.80
CA ARG A 315 -12.57 39.61 -6.66
C ARG A 315 -12.35 38.83 -5.36
N GLU A 316 -13.08 39.17 -4.29
CA GLU A 316 -12.93 38.61 -2.94
C GLU A 316 -13.92 37.46 -2.67
N GLN A 317 -14.37 36.78 -3.74
CA GLN A 317 -15.22 35.60 -3.62
C GLN A 317 -14.54 34.52 -2.78
N THR A 318 -15.32 33.84 -1.94
CA THR A 318 -14.83 32.81 -1.04
C THR A 318 -15.68 31.54 -1.19
N ILE A 319 -15.02 30.38 -1.31
CA ILE A 319 -15.65 29.07 -1.12
C ILE A 319 -15.49 28.69 0.36
N MET A 320 -16.58 28.32 1.01
CA MET A 320 -16.60 27.89 2.41
C MET A 320 -16.89 26.40 2.49
N VAL A 321 -16.07 25.64 3.22
CA VAL A 321 -16.24 24.20 3.42
C VAL A 321 -16.51 23.94 4.89
N VAL A 322 -17.68 23.36 5.19
CA VAL A 322 -18.18 23.17 6.56
C VAL A 322 -18.42 21.70 6.90
N GLY A 323 -18.36 20.81 5.92
CA GLY A 323 -18.42 19.36 6.11
C GLY A 323 -17.32 18.63 5.33
N ASN A 324 -17.49 17.34 5.12
CA ASN A 324 -16.62 16.49 4.32
C ASN A 324 -17.06 16.55 2.85
N ALA A 325 -16.50 17.50 2.13
CA ALA A 325 -16.90 17.81 0.77
C ALA A 325 -15.94 17.19 -0.26
N ARG A 326 -16.51 16.57 -1.30
CA ARG A 326 -15.79 16.16 -2.50
C ARG A 326 -16.25 17.03 -3.66
N LEU A 327 -15.40 17.94 -4.13
CA LEU A 327 -15.69 18.86 -5.23
C LEU A 327 -14.94 18.39 -6.48
N TYR A 328 -15.68 18.07 -7.54
CA TYR A 328 -15.13 17.75 -8.86
C TYR A 328 -15.43 18.87 -9.86
N VAL A 329 -14.39 19.53 -10.35
CA VAL A 329 -14.46 20.56 -11.40
C VAL A 329 -14.02 19.94 -12.72
N THR A 330 -14.90 19.92 -13.74
CA THR A 330 -14.57 19.27 -15.03
C THR A 330 -13.65 20.13 -15.90
N GLY A 331 -13.65 21.46 -15.71
CA GLY A 331 -12.76 22.41 -16.37
C GLY A 331 -11.67 22.92 -15.44
N ASN A 332 -11.27 24.18 -15.62
CA ASN A 332 -10.24 24.85 -14.83
C ASN A 332 -10.77 25.23 -13.44
N PHE A 333 -9.91 25.15 -12.43
CA PHE A 333 -10.18 25.70 -11.10
C PHE A 333 -9.21 26.85 -10.83
N ASP A 334 -9.71 28.06 -10.59
CA ASP A 334 -8.87 29.23 -10.36
C ASP A 334 -9.44 30.12 -9.24
N LEU A 335 -8.63 30.41 -8.23
CA LEU A 335 -9.01 31.33 -7.15
C LEU A 335 -8.94 32.80 -7.57
N GLY A 336 -8.21 33.12 -8.64
CA GLY A 336 -7.95 34.49 -9.05
C GLY A 336 -7.18 35.30 -7.99
N SER A 337 -7.07 36.62 -8.20
CA SER A 337 -6.13 37.46 -7.44
C SER A 337 -6.48 37.70 -5.97
N LYS A 338 -7.73 37.53 -5.56
CA LYS A 338 -8.18 37.74 -4.17
C LYS A 338 -9.15 36.68 -3.66
N GLY A 339 -9.41 35.63 -4.45
CA GLY A 339 -10.27 34.54 -4.00
C GLY A 339 -9.58 33.67 -2.97
N ARG A 340 -10.38 32.91 -2.22
CA ARG A 340 -9.92 31.93 -1.24
C ARG A 340 -10.89 30.78 -1.09
N VAL A 341 -10.36 29.67 -0.59
CA VAL A 341 -11.15 28.60 0.01
C VAL A 341 -10.89 28.60 1.51
N ILE A 342 -11.95 28.47 2.31
CA ILE A 342 -11.85 28.30 3.76
C ILE A 342 -12.40 26.92 4.11
N ILE A 343 -11.59 26.11 4.78
CA ILE A 343 -12.00 24.84 5.36
C ILE A 343 -12.16 25.06 6.86
N ALA A 344 -13.40 24.97 7.34
CA ALA A 344 -13.76 25.18 8.73
C ALA A 344 -13.18 24.07 9.64
N PRO A 345 -13.00 24.33 10.95
CA PRO A 345 -12.58 23.31 11.90
C PRO A 345 -13.47 22.06 11.82
N GLY A 346 -12.84 20.89 11.66
CA GLY A 346 -13.54 19.61 11.55
C GLY A 346 -14.06 19.27 10.15
N ALA A 347 -13.98 20.20 9.19
CA ALA A 347 -14.34 19.96 7.79
C ALA A 347 -13.16 19.33 7.01
N SER A 348 -13.45 18.83 5.80
CA SER A 348 -12.43 18.37 4.85
C SER A 348 -12.84 18.65 3.40
N LEU A 349 -11.85 18.90 2.54
CA LEU A 349 -12.04 19.13 1.12
C LEU A 349 -11.19 18.17 0.31
N GLU A 350 -11.85 17.40 -0.54
CA GLU A 350 -11.25 16.70 -1.68
C GLU A 350 -11.63 17.43 -2.97
N LEU A 351 -10.68 18.12 -3.58
CA LEU A 351 -10.84 18.83 -4.84
C LEU A 351 -10.25 18.00 -5.98
N THR A 352 -11.05 17.61 -6.97
CA THR A 352 -10.57 17.00 -8.21
C THR A 352 -10.80 17.95 -9.38
N VAL A 353 -9.79 18.14 -10.22
CA VAL A 353 -9.85 19.11 -11.33
C VAL A 353 -9.47 18.47 -12.65
N GLY A 354 -10.28 18.72 -13.68
CA GLY A 354 -10.06 18.25 -15.06
C GLY A 354 -9.15 19.16 -15.88
N GLY A 355 -9.21 20.48 -15.68
CA GLY A 355 -8.36 21.46 -16.34
C GLY A 355 -7.18 21.90 -15.48
N SER A 356 -6.71 23.13 -15.69
CA SER A 356 -5.63 23.73 -14.92
C SER A 356 -6.06 24.13 -13.51
N ILE A 357 -5.12 24.13 -12.56
CA ILE A 357 -5.35 24.49 -11.16
C ILE A 357 -4.58 25.78 -10.81
N GLY A 358 -5.29 26.85 -10.50
CA GLY A 358 -4.75 28.11 -9.99
C GLY A 358 -5.10 28.30 -8.51
N LEU A 359 -4.16 28.00 -7.60
CA LEU A 359 -4.30 28.29 -6.17
C LEU A 359 -3.62 29.62 -5.84
N THR A 360 -4.05 30.67 -6.52
CA THR A 360 -3.50 32.03 -6.37
C THR A 360 -4.28 32.84 -5.32
N GLY A 361 -4.01 34.14 -5.24
CA GLY A 361 -4.76 35.06 -4.39
C GLY A 361 -4.50 34.87 -2.91
N GLN A 362 -5.55 34.53 -2.15
CA GLN A 362 -5.47 34.30 -0.70
C GLN A 362 -5.40 32.80 -0.36
N GLY A 363 -5.24 31.93 -1.37
CA GLY A 363 -4.95 30.52 -1.19
C GLY A 363 -6.06 29.69 -0.56
N VAL A 364 -5.67 28.58 0.06
CA VAL A 364 -6.58 27.65 0.74
C VAL A 364 -6.29 27.69 2.23
N VAL A 365 -7.19 28.33 2.97
CA VAL A 365 -7.12 28.48 4.42
C VAL A 365 -7.72 27.25 5.09
N ASN A 366 -6.85 26.32 5.47
CA ASN A 366 -7.23 25.12 6.21
C ASN A 366 -7.15 25.38 7.72
N GLN A 367 -8.29 25.70 8.34
CA GLN A 367 -8.32 26.11 9.76
C GLN A 367 -8.02 24.97 10.72
N ASN A 368 -8.10 23.71 10.28
CA ASN A 368 -7.65 22.54 11.04
C ASN A 368 -6.13 22.57 11.25
N GLY A 369 -5.38 23.27 10.39
CA GLY A 369 -3.92 23.32 10.45
C GLY A 369 -3.21 22.03 10.04
N ASN A 370 -3.96 21.03 9.57
CA ASN A 370 -3.43 19.71 9.19
C ASN A 370 -3.66 19.43 7.71
N ALA A 371 -2.58 19.08 7.00
CA ALA A 371 -2.58 18.87 5.55
C ALA A 371 -3.51 17.73 5.07
N ARG A 372 -3.93 16.81 5.95
CA ARG A 372 -4.81 15.69 5.58
C ARG A 372 -6.22 16.11 5.18
N HIS A 373 -6.67 17.27 5.67
CA HIS A 373 -8.04 17.79 5.46
C HIS A 373 -8.20 18.57 4.15
N CYS A 374 -7.12 18.81 3.41
CA CYS A 374 -7.19 19.40 2.07
C CYS A 374 -6.43 18.52 1.09
N ARG A 375 -7.15 17.92 0.14
CA ARG A 375 -6.59 17.03 -0.87
C ARG A 375 -6.95 17.56 -2.24
N VAL A 376 -5.95 17.79 -3.07
CA VAL A 376 -6.12 18.29 -4.44
C VAL A 376 -5.62 17.22 -5.41
N TYR A 377 -6.47 16.83 -6.34
CA TYR A 377 -6.21 15.81 -7.34
C TYR A 377 -6.34 16.40 -8.76
N GLY A 378 -5.31 16.24 -9.58
CA GLY A 378 -5.37 16.56 -11.00
C GLY A 378 -5.67 15.31 -11.82
N LEU A 379 -6.72 15.36 -12.64
CA LEU A 379 -6.98 14.33 -13.64
C LEU A 379 -5.88 14.30 -14.71
N PRO A 380 -5.80 13.26 -15.57
CA PRO A 380 -4.79 13.20 -16.63
C PRO A 380 -4.78 14.40 -17.58
N THR A 381 -5.92 15.07 -17.71
CA THR A 381 -6.10 16.30 -18.51
C THR A 381 -5.59 17.57 -17.81
N CYS A 382 -5.33 17.53 -16.49
CA CYS A 382 -4.74 18.63 -15.75
C CYS A 382 -3.22 18.69 -16.02
N THR A 383 -2.79 19.66 -16.82
CA THR A 383 -1.39 19.80 -17.26
C THR A 383 -0.64 20.92 -16.54
N SER A 384 -1.30 21.77 -15.77
CA SER A 384 -0.63 22.83 -15.01
C SER A 384 -1.26 23.10 -13.64
N ILE A 385 -0.38 23.37 -12.68
CA ILE A 385 -0.72 23.90 -11.36
C ILE A 385 0.09 25.17 -11.17
N THR A 386 -0.57 26.26 -10.77
CA THR A 386 0.09 27.52 -10.46
C THR A 386 -0.28 27.97 -9.07
N MET A 387 0.74 28.28 -8.28
CA MET A 387 0.61 28.99 -7.01
C MET A 387 1.57 30.16 -7.06
N SER A 388 1.03 31.36 -6.88
CA SER A 388 1.81 32.58 -7.00
C SER A 388 1.35 33.67 -6.06
N GLY A 389 2.22 34.67 -5.86
CA GLY A 389 2.01 35.73 -4.88
C GLY A 389 2.27 35.25 -3.45
N ASN A 390 1.36 35.61 -2.53
CA ASN A 390 1.44 35.27 -1.10
C ASN A 390 0.38 34.23 -0.70
N ALA A 391 0.00 33.36 -1.64
CA ALA A 391 -1.01 32.33 -1.39
C ALA A 391 -0.42 31.23 -0.51
N GLU A 392 -0.90 31.13 0.73
CA GLU A 392 -0.58 30.02 1.63
C GLU A 392 -1.43 28.80 1.30
N PHE A 393 -0.85 27.60 1.45
CA PHE A 393 -1.55 26.34 1.25
C PHE A 393 -1.16 25.32 2.30
N CYS A 394 -2.16 24.67 2.89
CA CYS A 394 -1.97 23.56 3.80
C CYS A 394 -2.81 22.37 3.34
N GLY A 395 -2.16 21.42 2.66
CA GLY A 395 -2.83 20.31 2.00
C GLY A 395 -1.86 19.39 1.25
N VAL A 396 -2.43 18.41 0.55
CA VAL A 396 -1.68 17.53 -0.36
C VAL A 396 -2.13 17.70 -1.79
N ILE A 397 -1.18 17.58 -2.73
CA ILE A 397 -1.45 17.69 -4.17
C ILE A 397 -0.96 16.43 -4.88
N TYR A 398 -1.85 15.76 -5.61
CA TYR A 398 -1.52 14.63 -6.48
C TYR A 398 -2.02 14.89 -7.91
N ALA A 399 -1.11 15.27 -8.80
CA ALA A 399 -1.42 15.59 -10.19
C ALA A 399 -0.25 15.15 -11.08
N PRO A 400 -0.09 13.83 -11.31
CA PRO A 400 1.12 13.26 -11.91
C PRO A 400 1.42 13.81 -13.32
N ASN A 401 0.44 14.35 -14.03
CA ASN A 401 0.63 14.88 -15.39
C ASN A 401 0.74 16.41 -15.46
N ALA A 402 0.71 17.10 -14.31
CA ALA A 402 0.76 18.55 -14.25
C ALA A 402 2.16 19.09 -13.99
N ALA A 403 2.54 20.15 -14.70
CA ALA A 403 3.69 20.98 -14.34
C ALA A 403 3.28 21.97 -13.25
N MET A 404 3.96 21.93 -12.10
CA MET A 404 3.68 22.77 -10.95
C MET A 404 4.66 23.95 -10.90
N SER A 405 4.12 25.16 -10.95
CA SER A 405 4.86 26.41 -10.77
C SER A 405 4.52 27.02 -9.42
N LEU A 406 5.55 27.14 -8.58
CA LEU A 406 5.51 27.78 -7.27
C LEU A 406 6.35 29.05 -7.37
N ASP A 407 5.72 30.12 -7.85
CA ASP A 407 6.39 31.38 -8.15
C ASP A 407 5.76 32.48 -7.30
N GLY A 408 6.35 32.69 -6.13
CA GLY A 408 5.77 33.52 -5.09
C GLY A 408 6.61 33.38 -3.83
N GLY A 409 6.17 33.95 -2.73
CA GLY A 409 6.96 33.96 -1.50
C GLY A 409 7.01 35.35 -0.94
N GLY A 410 6.21 35.57 0.10
CA GLY A 410 6.21 36.80 0.85
C GLY A 410 7.31 36.79 1.92
N SER A 411 7.08 37.56 2.98
CA SER A 411 7.84 37.45 4.23
C SER A 411 7.24 36.42 5.20
N SER A 412 6.24 35.64 4.77
CA SER A 412 5.63 34.60 5.61
C SER A 412 6.62 33.45 5.78
N PRO A 413 6.80 32.94 7.01
CA PRO A 413 7.61 31.75 7.23
C PRO A 413 6.93 30.47 6.72
N VAL A 414 5.68 30.55 6.24
CA VAL A 414 4.86 29.40 5.82
C VAL A 414 4.20 29.72 4.47
N ASP A 415 4.71 29.15 3.39
CA ASP A 415 4.08 29.28 2.06
C ASP A 415 3.31 28.00 1.68
N PHE A 416 3.94 26.83 1.89
CA PHE A 416 3.31 25.53 1.61
C PHE A 416 3.54 24.55 2.76
N VAL A 417 2.47 23.93 3.24
CA VAL A 417 2.50 22.86 4.24
C VAL A 417 1.84 21.61 3.68
N GLY A 418 2.58 20.50 3.66
CA GLY A 418 2.09 19.20 3.24
C GLY A 418 3.01 18.53 2.24
N ALA A 419 2.46 17.91 1.20
CA ALA A 419 3.26 17.18 0.22
C ALA A 419 2.68 17.25 -1.18
N CYS A 420 3.51 17.12 -2.20
CA CYS A 420 3.05 17.05 -3.59
C CYS A 420 3.72 15.95 -4.42
N ILE A 421 2.93 15.38 -5.33
CA ILE A 421 3.38 14.47 -6.38
C ILE A 421 2.84 15.00 -7.71
N VAL A 422 3.74 15.42 -8.60
CA VAL A 422 3.38 16.12 -9.84
C VAL A 422 4.23 15.67 -11.04
N GLY A 423 3.95 16.19 -12.23
CA GLY A 423 4.71 15.91 -13.45
C GLY A 423 6.10 16.55 -13.42
N SER A 424 6.18 17.84 -13.13
CA SER A 424 7.45 18.57 -12.95
C SER A 424 7.25 19.72 -11.95
N VAL A 425 8.34 20.24 -11.39
CA VAL A 425 8.29 21.37 -10.46
C VAL A 425 9.25 22.45 -10.88
N ASN A 426 8.75 23.69 -10.92
CA ASN A 426 9.54 24.90 -10.87
C ASN A 426 9.15 25.65 -9.58
N MET A 427 10.10 25.80 -8.65
CA MET A 427 9.91 26.55 -7.42
C MET A 427 10.92 27.69 -7.36
N GLY A 428 10.43 28.91 -7.29
CA GLY A 428 11.21 30.12 -7.49
C GLY A 428 10.93 31.20 -6.45
N GLY A 429 11.78 32.22 -6.42
CA GLY A 429 11.56 33.41 -5.59
C GLY A 429 12.03 33.19 -4.15
N SER A 430 11.14 33.40 -3.18
CA SER A 430 11.42 33.30 -1.73
C SER A 430 10.41 32.35 -1.08
N TYR A 431 10.47 31.06 -1.42
CA TYR A 431 9.41 30.09 -1.11
C TYR A 431 9.84 29.06 -0.06
N ASN A 432 9.00 28.83 0.95
CA ASN A 432 9.20 27.86 2.01
C ASN A 432 8.19 26.70 1.93
N PHE A 433 8.71 25.48 1.79
CA PHE A 433 7.94 24.25 1.72
C PHE A 433 8.19 23.39 2.97
N HIS A 434 7.11 23.02 3.65
CA HIS A 434 7.16 22.28 4.91
C HIS A 434 6.42 20.97 4.79
N TYR A 435 7.16 19.87 4.83
CA TYR A 435 6.58 18.53 4.78
C TYR A 435 5.98 18.13 6.13
N ASP A 436 4.72 17.73 6.12
CA ASP A 436 4.09 17.09 7.27
C ASP A 436 4.37 15.57 7.23
N GLU A 437 5.32 15.11 8.04
CA GLU A 437 5.78 13.71 8.11
C GLU A 437 4.66 12.74 8.43
N SER A 438 3.61 13.23 9.08
CA SER A 438 2.47 12.42 9.47
C SER A 438 1.69 11.89 8.25
N LEU A 439 1.86 12.52 7.07
CA LEU A 439 1.29 12.08 5.79
C LEU A 439 1.82 10.72 5.32
N ALA A 440 3.02 10.31 5.73
CA ALA A 440 3.57 9.00 5.37
C ALA A 440 2.78 7.83 5.97
N ASN A 441 2.16 8.05 7.14
CA ASN A 441 1.43 7.03 7.88
C ASN A 441 -0.09 7.22 7.77
N TRP A 442 -0.55 8.46 7.64
CA TRP A 442 -1.97 8.82 7.76
C TRP A 442 -2.50 9.66 6.60
N GLY A 443 -1.68 9.89 5.57
CA GLY A 443 -2.11 10.49 4.31
C GLY A 443 -2.89 9.50 3.44
N PRO A 444 -3.29 9.91 2.22
CA PRO A 444 -3.87 9.00 1.24
C PRO A 444 -3.00 7.76 1.05
N ILE A 445 -3.63 6.58 1.05
CA ILE A 445 -2.92 5.30 0.94
C ILE A 445 -2.65 5.02 -0.54
N LYS A 446 -1.40 4.68 -0.87
CA LYS A 446 -1.01 4.24 -2.22
C LYS A 446 -1.37 2.77 -2.45
N GLY A 447 -1.27 1.96 -1.41
CA GLY A 447 -1.43 0.52 -1.49
C GLY A 447 -1.05 -0.15 -0.18
N PHE A 448 -0.93 -1.48 -0.22
CA PHE A 448 -0.55 -2.32 0.91
C PHE A 448 0.72 -3.08 0.59
N VAL A 449 1.63 -3.09 1.54
CA VAL A 449 2.91 -3.82 1.42
C VAL A 449 3.04 -4.87 2.50
N VAL A 450 3.70 -5.96 2.17
CA VAL A 450 4.01 -7.04 3.11
C VAL A 450 5.05 -6.58 4.13
N THR A 451 4.85 -6.97 5.39
CA THR A 451 5.76 -6.71 6.52
C THR A 451 6.31 -7.98 7.14
N SER A 452 5.55 -9.08 7.09
CA SER A 452 6.03 -10.41 7.46
C SER A 452 5.37 -11.49 6.61
N TRP A 453 6.09 -12.61 6.47
CA TRP A 453 5.61 -13.85 5.87
C TRP A 453 5.94 -14.95 6.89
N ASP A 454 4.91 -15.56 7.46
CA ASP A 454 5.06 -16.54 8.54
C ASP A 454 4.30 -17.82 8.17
N GLU A 455 5.01 -18.94 8.09
CA GLU A 455 4.36 -20.23 7.85
C GLU A 455 3.48 -20.63 9.05
N MET A 456 2.25 -21.03 8.77
CA MET A 456 1.28 -21.42 9.79
C MET A 456 1.58 -22.84 10.27
N PRO A 457 1.42 -23.11 11.59
CA PRO A 457 1.43 -24.47 12.11
C PRO A 457 0.40 -25.36 11.39
N PRO A 458 0.68 -26.65 11.14
CA PRO A 458 -0.22 -27.54 10.40
C PRO A 458 -1.65 -27.58 10.95
N GLN A 459 -1.83 -27.50 12.27
CA GLN A 459 -3.14 -27.48 12.91
C GLN A 459 -3.95 -26.22 12.54
N GLN A 460 -3.28 -25.06 12.44
CA GLN A 460 -3.91 -23.80 12.07
C GLN A 460 -4.16 -23.71 10.56
N ALA A 461 -3.27 -24.27 9.75
CA ALA A 461 -3.44 -24.33 8.30
C ALA A 461 -4.64 -25.22 7.91
N ALA A 462 -4.85 -26.33 8.62
CA ALA A 462 -5.97 -27.24 8.39
C ALA A 462 -7.33 -26.71 8.88
N ALA A 463 -7.34 -25.78 9.83
CA ALA A 463 -8.56 -25.19 10.37
C ALA A 463 -8.92 -23.90 9.62
N LEU A 464 -10.08 -23.92 8.93
CA LEU A 464 -10.72 -22.70 8.44
C LEU A 464 -11.63 -22.10 9.52
N PRO A 465 -11.79 -20.76 9.57
CA PRO A 465 -12.82 -20.14 10.39
C PRO A 465 -14.19 -20.78 10.09
N PRO A 466 -15.00 -21.13 11.11
CA PRO A 466 -16.24 -21.88 10.90
C PRO A 466 -17.21 -21.21 9.91
N GLU A 467 -17.27 -19.89 9.96
CA GLU A 467 -18.10 -19.06 9.09
C GLU A 467 -17.66 -19.08 7.63
N VAL A 468 -16.35 -19.11 7.37
CA VAL A 468 -15.77 -19.27 6.02
C VAL A 468 -15.93 -20.70 5.53
N ALA A 469 -15.74 -21.69 6.40
CA ALA A 469 -15.94 -23.09 6.07
C ALA A 469 -17.40 -23.39 5.68
N ALA A 470 -18.37 -22.85 6.44
CA ALA A 470 -19.78 -22.96 6.12
C ALA A 470 -20.10 -22.36 4.74
N ALA A 471 -19.62 -21.14 4.48
CA ALA A 471 -19.87 -20.46 3.20
C ALA A 471 -19.22 -21.16 1.99
N LEU A 472 -18.06 -21.80 2.16
CA LEU A 472 -17.35 -22.50 1.07
C LEU A 472 -17.88 -23.91 0.79
N PHE A 473 -18.34 -24.63 1.81
CA PHE A 473 -18.61 -26.08 1.73
C PHE A 473 -20.05 -26.48 2.08
N ASN A 474 -20.90 -25.53 2.50
CA ASN A 474 -22.32 -25.77 2.74
C ASN A 474 -23.19 -24.61 2.20
N PRO A 475 -23.46 -24.56 0.89
CA PRO A 475 -24.16 -23.44 0.24
C PRO A 475 -25.70 -23.43 0.46
N GLN A 476 -26.22 -24.02 1.53
CA GLN A 476 -27.67 -24.15 1.81
C GLN A 476 -28.09 -23.56 3.17
N LEU A 477 -27.42 -22.51 3.64
CA LEU A 477 -27.88 -21.66 4.74
C LEU A 477 -28.05 -20.21 4.30
#